data_AF-A0A550D2B6-F1
#
_entry.id   AF-A0A550D2B6-F1
#
_cell.length_a   1.000
_cell.length_b   1.000
_cell.length_c   1.000
_cell.angle_alpha   90.00
_cell.angle_beta   90.00
_cell.angle_gamma   90.00
#
_symmetry.space_group_name_H-M   'P 1'
#
loop_
_entity.id
_entity.type
_entity.pdbx_description
1 polymer ?
#
loop_
_entity_poly.entity_id
_entity_poly.type
_entity_poly.pdbx_seq_one_letter_code
_entity_poly.pdbx_strand_id
1 'polypeptide(L)' 'MGNKIVIASWGDPSAWRKVKYFGEQTDKEPVESISSLKLISEMFSDIEKFYIFVQDSLAQNLRYTKTLSRVPKMKNYTLV' A
#
# COMPACT_ATOMS: atom_id res chain seq x y z
N MET A 1 -11.29 10.08 26.19
CA MET A 1 -10.79 9.20 25.11
C MET A 1 -9.67 9.96 24.42
N GLY A 2 -8.46 9.40 24.38
CA GLY A 2 -7.30 10.08 23.80
C GLY A 2 -7.27 9.87 22.29
N ASN A 3 -6.98 10.93 21.54
CA ASN A 3 -6.83 10.86 20.09
C ASN A 3 -5.76 9.82 19.73
N LYS A 4 -6.11 8.86 18.86
CA LYS A 4 -5.18 7.83 18.40
C LYS A 4 -4.40 8.31 17.19
N ILE A 5 -3.12 7.98 17.15
CA ILE A 5 -2.27 8.15 15.97
C ILE A 5 -1.90 6.76 15.47
N VAL A 6 -2.02 6.56 14.16
CA VAL A 6 -1.60 5.32 13.50
C VAL A 6 -0.30 5.57 12.75
N ILE A 7 0.69 4.72 13.01
CA ILE A 7 1.97 4.75 12.33
C ILE A 7 2.14 3.44 11.58
N ALA A 8 2.42 3.51 10.28
CA ALA A 8 2.64 2.34 9.44
C ALA A 8 3.92 2.48 8.60
N SER A 9 4.56 1.36 8.32
CA SER A 9 5.65 1.25 7.35
C SER A 9 5.13 0.55 6.11
N TRP A 10 5.34 1.15 4.94
CA TRP A 10 4.90 0.64 3.65
C TRP A 10 6.11 0.28 2.79
N GLY A 11 6.13 -0.97 2.31
CA GLY A 11 6.92 -1.37 1.13
C GLY A 11 6.28 -0.87 -0.16
N ASP A 12 6.52 -1.53 -1.30
CA ASP A 12 5.97 -1.13 -2.59
C ASP A 12 4.46 -1.42 -2.72
N PRO A 13 3.57 -0.41 -2.70
CA PRO A 13 2.13 -0.64 -2.78
C PRO A 13 1.67 -1.10 -4.15
N SER A 14 2.48 -0.89 -5.20
CA SER A 14 2.12 -1.28 -6.57
C SER A 14 2.09 -2.80 -6.76
N ALA A 15 2.81 -3.54 -5.92
CA ALA A 15 2.84 -4.99 -5.94
C ALA A 15 1.78 -5.65 -5.04
N TRP A 16 1.01 -4.84 -4.28
CA TRP A 16 0.03 -5.38 -3.35
C TRP A 16 -1.20 -5.93 -4.05
N ARG A 17 -1.82 -6.93 -3.40
CA ARG A 17 -3.04 -7.55 -3.87
C ARG A 17 -4.16 -7.29 -2.88
N LYS A 18 -5.38 -7.27 -3.40
CA LYS A 18 -6.57 -7.19 -2.56
C LYS A 18 -6.69 -8.48 -1.75
N VAL A 19 -6.79 -8.36 -0.44
CA VAL A 19 -6.95 -9.47 0.49
C VAL A 19 -8.03 -9.15 1.51
N LYS A 20 -8.54 -10.19 2.19
CA LYS A 20 -9.47 -10.04 3.31
C LYS A 20 -8.68 -9.90 4.61
N TYR A 21 -8.89 -8.79 5.32
CA TYR A 21 -8.32 -8.56 6.65
C TYR A 21 -9.34 -8.90 7.73
N PHE A 22 -8.90 -9.65 8.74
CA PHE A 22 -9.72 -10.05 9.87
C PHE A 22 -9.26 -9.27 11.11
N GLY A 23 -10.18 -8.53 11.72
CA GLY A 23 -9.93 -7.91 13.02
C GLY A 23 -10.03 -8.93 14.15
N GLU A 24 -9.48 -8.61 15.32
CA GLU A 24 -9.59 -9.47 16.51
C GLU A 24 -11.04 -9.64 16.99
N GLN A 25 -11.92 -8.71 16.65
CA GLN A 25 -13.36 -8.82 16.92
C GLN A 25 -14.01 -9.73 15.87
N THR A 26 -14.23 -10.99 16.24
CA THR A 26 -14.77 -12.07 15.40
C THR A 26 -16.16 -11.80 14.82
N ASP A 27 -16.92 -10.86 15.39
CA ASP A 27 -18.30 -10.56 14.99
C ASP A 27 -18.39 -9.56 13.82
N LYS A 28 -17.26 -9.02 13.36
CA LYS A 28 -17.22 -8.09 12.22
C LYS A 28 -16.83 -8.83 10.94
N GLU A 29 -17.56 -8.54 9.87
CA GLU A 29 -17.23 -9.03 8.54
C GLU A 29 -15.79 -8.62 8.16
N PRO A 30 -15.03 -9.51 7.50
CA PRO A 30 -13.68 -9.21 7.07
C PRO A 30 -13.65 -8.05 6.06
N VAL A 31 -12.66 -7.18 6.21
CA VAL A 31 -12.49 -5.99 5.40
C VAL A 31 -11.64 -6.33 4.18
N GLU A 32 -12.23 -6.24 2.99
CA GLU A 32 -11.50 -6.47 1.74
C GLU A 32 -10.75 -5.20 1.29
N SER A 33 -9.43 -5.23 1.28
CA SER A 33 -8.59 -4.06 0.99
C SER A 33 -7.22 -4.47 0.43
N ILE A 34 -6.52 -3.52 -0.21
CA ILE A 34 -5.10 -3.66 -0.57
C ILE A 34 -4.16 -3.30 0.60
N SER A 35 -4.71 -2.70 1.66
CA SER A 35 -3.94 -2.21 2.82
C SER A 35 -4.69 -2.47 4.12
N SER A 36 -3.94 -2.88 5.15
CA SER A 36 -4.42 -3.07 6.51
C SER A 36 -4.92 -1.79 7.17
N LEU A 37 -4.53 -0.61 6.66
CA LEU A 37 -5.01 0.68 7.19
C LEU A 37 -6.54 0.81 7.12
N LYS A 38 -7.18 0.18 6.13
CA LYS A 38 -8.64 0.19 6.00
C LYS A 38 -9.31 -0.50 7.19
N LEU A 39 -8.84 -1.69 7.56
CA LEU A 39 -9.31 -2.39 8.76
C LEU A 39 -9.10 -1.52 10.01
N ILE A 40 -7.91 -0.95 10.18
CA ILE A 40 -7.58 -0.10 11.34
C ILE A 40 -8.53 1.11 11.43
N SER A 41 -8.84 1.75 10.30
CA SER A 41 -9.77 2.88 10.26
C SER A 41 -11.22 2.52 10.63
N GLU A 42 -11.61 1.27 10.45
CA GLU A 42 -12.94 0.76 10.81
C GLU A 42 -12.99 0.24 12.25
N MET A 43 -11.85 -0.16 12.81
CA MET A 43 -11.72 -0.61 14.19
C MET A 43 -11.73 0.55 15.19
N PHE A 44 -11.17 1.71 14.83
CA PHE A 44 -11.03 2.85 15.72
C PHE A 44 -11.63 4.11 15.11
N SER A 45 -12.69 4.63 15.73
CA SER A 45 -13.37 5.86 15.30
C SER A 45 -12.67 7.14 15.75
N ASP A 46 -11.69 7.04 16.66
CA ASP A 46 -10.96 8.15 17.28
C ASP A 46 -9.52 8.30 16.76
N ILE A 47 -9.25 7.84 15.54
CA ILE A 47 -7.96 8.09 14.87
C ILE A 47 -7.94 9.53 14.33
N GLU A 48 -6.98 10.31 14.81
CA GLU A 48 -6.77 11.70 14.36
C GLU A 48 -5.93 11.74 13.08
N LYS A 49 -4.89 10.91 12.99
CA LYS A 49 -3.92 10.97 11.91
C LYS A 49 -3.25 9.64 11.62
N PHE A 50 -2.91 9.45 10.34
CA PHE A 50 -2.06 8.38 9.84
C PHE A 50 -0.71 8.95 9.40
N TYR A 51 0.38 8.36 9.89
CA TYR A 51 1.74 8.58 9.39
C TYR A 51 2.23 7.32 8.69
N ILE A 52 2.63 7.46 7.43
CA ILE A 52 3.10 6.35 6.61
C ILE A 52 4.56 6.60 6.26
N PHE A 53 5.42 5.71 6.73
CA PHE A 53 6.83 5.68 6.36
C PHE A 53 7.00 4.86 5.09
N VAL A 54 7.59 5.46 4.07
CA VAL A 54 7.91 4.82 2.78
C VAL A 54 9.41 4.91 2.54
N GLN A 55 9.95 3.94 1.80
CA GLN A 55 11.35 3.98 1.39
C GLN A 55 11.55 4.88 0.15
N ASP A 56 12.65 5.62 0.10
CA ASP A 56 12.99 6.50 -1.02
C ASP A 56 13.10 5.77 -2.36
N SER A 57 13.45 4.47 -2.34
CA SER A 57 13.51 3.60 -3.52
C SER A 57 12.17 3.53 -4.27
N LEU A 58 11.04 3.69 -3.58
CA LEU A 58 9.71 3.71 -4.19
C LEU A 58 9.50 4.91 -5.10
N ALA A 59 10.13 6.05 -4.78
CA ALA A 59 10.07 7.24 -5.64
C ALA A 59 10.79 7.02 -6.99
N GLN A 60 11.73 6.08 -7.06
CA GLN A 60 12.44 5.75 -8.30
C GLN A 60 11.57 4.91 -9.25
N ASN A 61 10.76 3.98 -8.73
CA ASN A 61 9.83 3.16 -9.53
C ASN A 61 8.78 4.01 -10.27
N LEU A 62 8.34 5.13 -9.68
CA LEU A 62 7.42 6.07 -10.31
C LEU A 62 8.04 6.83 -11.51
N ARG A 63 9.37 6.98 -11.56
CA ARG A 63 10.07 7.64 -12.68
C ARG A 63 10.28 6.72 -13.88
N TYR A 64 10.53 5.43 -13.65
CA TYR A 64 10.73 4.47 -14.73
C TYR A 64 9.43 4.17 -15.51
N THR A 65 8.29 4.08 -14.83
CA THR A 65 6.97 3.85 -15.47
C THR A 65 6.55 5.01 -16.39
N LYS A 66 6.86 6.26 -16.03
CA LYS A 66 6.66 7.44 -16.90
C LYS A 66 7.57 7.46 -18.13
N THR A 67 8.74 6.83 -18.03
CA THR A 67 9.73 6.81 -19.11
C THR A 67 9.43 5.66 -20.08
N LEU A 68 9.08 4.47 -19.57
CA LEU A 68 8.73 3.29 -20.38
C LEU A 68 7.43 3.45 -21.18
N SER A 69 6.48 4.26 -20.71
CA SER A 69 5.28 4.64 -21.49
C SER A 69 5.58 5.55 -22.69
N ARG A 70 6.81 6.07 -22.81
CA ARG A 70 7.27 6.90 -23.94
C ARG A 70 8.28 6.20 -24.85
N VAL A 71 8.72 4.99 -24.52
CA VAL A 71 9.66 4.24 -25.37
C VAL A 71 8.84 3.31 -26.28
N PRO A 72 8.85 3.49 -27.62
CA PRO A 72 8.27 2.51 -28.52
C PRO A 72 9.00 1.18 -28.33
N LYS A 73 8.24 0.08 -28.19
CA LYS A 73 8.73 -1.30 -28.01
C LYS A 73 9.96 -1.56 -28.90
N MET A 74 11.16 -1.58 -28.34
CA MET A 74 12.33 -2.08 -29.04
C MET A 74 12.50 -3.56 -28.79
N LYS A 75 12.70 -4.27 -29.90
CA LYS A 75 12.78 -5.72 -30.04
C LYS A 75 13.99 -6.30 -29.27
N ASN A 76 13.77 -7.52 -28.81
CA ASN A 76 14.66 -8.49 -28.16
C ASN A 76 16.17 -8.33 -28.43
N TYR A 77 16.97 -8.51 -27.38
CA TYR A 77 18.31 -9.07 -27.49
C TYR A 77 18.48 -10.20 -26.47
N THR A 78 18.87 -11.37 -26.96
CA THR A 78 19.38 -12.52 -26.20
C THR A 78 20.83 -12.22 -25.84
N LEU A 79 21.18 -12.32 -24.56
CA LEU A 79 22.58 -12.38 -24.12
C LEU A 79 23.07 -13.83 -24.27
N VAL A 80 24.23 -13.95 -24.91
CA VAL A 80 24.98 -15.20 -25.19
C VAL A 80 25.37 -15.91 -23.90
#